data_AF-A0A2V6HHF4-F1
#
_entry.id   AF-A0A2V6HHF4-F1
#
_cell.length_a   1.000
_cell.length_b   1.000
_cell.length_c   1.000
_cell.angle_alpha   90.00
_cell.angle_beta   90.00
_cell.angle_gamma   90.00
#
_symmetry.space_group_name_H-M   'P 1'
#
loop_
_entity.id
_entity.type
_entity.pdbx_description
1 polymer ?
#
loop_
_entity_poly.entity_id
_entity_poly.type
_entity_poly.pdbx_seq_one_letter_code
_entity_poly.pdbx_strand_id
1 'polypeptide(L)'
;VNDVVFIGVLNGTLEARDGKTGDLLWDFQVEKSKQNNGWVLTGDRKFNVPFLFHSNWREAPLVATDQQIRIGGIYSSPLVVNGVVYFGSADGFLYALE
;
A
#
# COMPACT_ATOMS: atom_id res chain seq x y z
N VAL A 1 -14.94 -14.76 -17.72
CA VAL A 1 -13.84 -13.89 -17.27
C VAL A 1 -14.22 -13.46 -15.86
N ASN A 2 -13.51 -13.95 -14.84
CA ASN A 2 -13.74 -13.44 -13.50
C ASN A 2 -13.25 -12.01 -13.49
N ASP A 3 -14.17 -11.07 -13.26
CA ASP A 3 -13.86 -9.66 -13.17
C ASP A 3 -13.00 -9.46 -11.91
N VAL A 4 -11.79 -8.95 -12.05
CA VAL A 4 -10.86 -8.74 -10.93
C VAL A 4 -10.48 -7.27 -10.88
N VAL A 5 -10.66 -6.67 -9.72
CA VAL A 5 -10.27 -5.27 -9.45
C VAL A 5 -8.94 -5.29 -8.71
N PHE A 6 -7.96 -4.57 -9.24
CA PHE A 6 -6.66 -4.36 -8.59
C PHE A 6 -6.62 -2.99 -7.91
N ILE A 7 -6.23 -2.97 -6.63
CA ILE A 7 -6.18 -1.76 -5.82
C ILE A 7 -4.79 -1.61 -5.22
N GLY A 8 -4.13 -0.50 -5.54
CA GLY A 8 -2.96 -0.05 -4.81
C GLY A 8 -3.38 0.65 -3.52
N VAL A 9 -2.93 0.15 -2.37
CA VAL A 9 -3.24 0.71 -1.06
C VAL A 9 -2.04 1.49 -0.53
N LEU A 10 -2.30 2.61 0.14
CA LEU A 10 -1.26 3.51 0.67
C LEU A 10 -0.39 2.86 1.76
N ASN A 11 -0.79 1.72 2.30
CA ASN A 11 0.02 0.94 3.23
C ASN A 11 1.07 0.06 2.52
N GLY A 12 1.20 0.13 1.20
CA GLY A 12 2.15 -0.67 0.41
C GLY A 12 1.65 -2.06 0.03
N THR A 13 0.33 -2.26 0.02
CA THR A 13 -0.31 -3.50 -0.40
C THR A 13 -0.99 -3.32 -1.75
N LEU A 14 -0.73 -4.22 -2.70
CA LEU A 14 -1.58 -4.44 -3.87
C LEU A 14 -2.62 -5.49 -3.49
N GLU A 15 -3.90 -5.17 -3.64
CA GLU A 15 -5.00 -6.11 -3.43
C GLU A 15 -5.64 -6.50 -4.76
N ALA A 16 -5.95 -7.78 -4.91
CA ALA A 16 -6.84 -8.29 -5.95
C ALA A 16 -8.19 -8.64 -5.33
N ARG A 17 -9.26 -8.10 -5.89
CA ARG A 17 -10.63 -8.27 -5.38
C ARG A 17 -11.56 -8.80 -6.44
N ASP A 18 -12.53 -9.62 -6.05
CA ASP A 18 -13.61 -10.02 -6.94
C ASP A 18 -14.38 -8.76 -7.39
N GLY A 19 -14.53 -8.57 -8.69
CA GLY A 19 -15.15 -7.38 -9.26
C GLY A 19 -16.64 -7.26 -9.00
N LYS A 20 -17.31 -8.35 -8.58
CA LYS A 20 -18.74 -8.35 -8.27
C LYS A 20 -19.00 -8.17 -6.78
N THR A 21 -18.28 -8.89 -5.94
CA THR A 21 -18.52 -8.90 -4.48
C THR A 21 -17.60 -7.96 -3.71
N GLY A 22 -16.43 -7.64 -4.27
CA GLY A 22 -15.37 -6.90 -3.57
C GLY A 22 -14.55 -7.76 -2.60
N ASP A 23 -14.82 -9.06 -2.54
CA ASP A 23 -14.10 -9.99 -1.65
C ASP A 23 -12.61 -10.04 -2.02
N LEU A 24 -11.76 -10.10 -0.98
CA LEU A 24 -10.32 -10.22 -1.18
C LEU A 24 -10.00 -11.61 -1.76
N LEU A 25 -9.39 -11.64 -2.94
CA LEU A 25 -8.90 -12.86 -3.57
C LEU A 25 -7.48 -13.17 -3.12
N TRP A 26 -6.61 -12.16 -3.17
CA TRP A 26 -5.23 -12.21 -2.68
C TRP A 26 -4.68 -10.80 -2.49
N ASP A 27 -3.56 -10.70 -1.77
CA ASP A 27 -2.80 -9.47 -1.67
C ASP A 27 -1.29 -9.71 -1.79
N PHE A 28 -0.57 -8.66 -2.16
CA PHE A 28 0.88 -8.60 -2.20
C PHE A 28 1.35 -7.35 -1.44
N GLN A 29 2.20 -7.53 -0.43
CA GLN A 29 2.82 -6.43 0.29
C GLN A 29 4.25 -6.21 -0.20
N VAL A 30 4.61 -4.95 -0.50
CA VAL A 30 5.98 -4.60 -0.89
C VAL A 30 6.94 -4.77 0.28
N GLU A 31 8.22 -5.08 -0.01
CA GLU A 31 9.24 -5.35 1.00
C GLU A 31 9.44 -4.17 1.96
N LYS A 32 9.34 -2.93 1.46
CA LYS A 32 9.49 -1.74 2.31
C LYS A 32 8.40 -1.64 3.37
N SER A 33 7.17 -2.02 3.03
CA SER A 33 6.02 -2.02 3.94
C SER A 33 6.17 -3.12 4.99
N LYS A 34 6.68 -4.30 4.63
CA LYS A 34 6.93 -5.40 5.58
C LYS A 34 7.92 -5.03 6.68
N GLN A 35 8.89 -4.17 6.39
CA GLN A 35 9.84 -3.67 7.40
C GLN A 35 9.14 -2.85 8.50
N ASN A 36 8.03 -2.18 8.15
CA ASN A 36 7.22 -1.37 9.07
C ASN A 36 8.05 -0.43 9.96
N ASN A 37 9.02 0.26 9.36
CA ASN A 37 9.94 1.15 10.08
C ASN A 37 9.15 2.23 10.83
N GLY A 38 9.41 2.38 12.12
CA GLY A 38 8.71 3.36 12.97
C GLY A 38 7.31 2.93 13.42
N TRP A 39 6.91 1.66 13.21
CA TRP A 39 5.61 1.11 13.61
C TRP A 39 4.42 1.90 13.05
N VAL A 40 4.57 2.38 11.82
CA VAL A 40 3.56 3.14 11.06
C VAL A 40 2.30 2.32 10.83
N LEU A 41 2.43 0.99 10.72
CA LEU A 41 1.32 0.07 10.55
C LEU A 41 1.11 -0.79 11.80
N THR A 42 -0.15 -1.11 12.09
CA THR A 42 -0.56 -2.14 13.06
C THR A 42 -0.33 -3.55 12.50
N GLY A 43 -0.51 -4.58 13.34
CA GLY A 43 -0.40 -5.99 12.91
C GLY A 43 -1.41 -6.38 11.81
N ASP A 44 -2.57 -5.71 11.75
CA ASP A 44 -3.57 -5.86 10.69
C ASP A 44 -3.36 -4.89 9.51
N ARG A 45 -2.15 -4.31 9.38
CA ARG A 45 -1.73 -3.43 8.26
C ARG A 45 -2.55 -2.13 8.13
N LYS A 46 -3.20 -1.66 9.20
CA LYS A 46 -3.83 -0.33 9.25
C LYS A 46 -2.82 0.71 9.69
N PHE A 47 -3.03 1.97 9.30
CA PHE A 47 -2.22 3.07 9.82
C PHE A 47 -2.38 3.20 11.34
N ASN A 48 -1.27 3.12 12.04
CA ASN A 48 -1.17 3.26 13.48
C ASN A 48 -1.18 4.76 13.84
N VAL A 49 -2.36 5.38 13.84
CA VAL A 49 -2.53 6.84 13.96
C VAL A 49 -1.76 7.46 15.14
N PRO A 50 -1.75 6.88 16.36
CA PRO A 50 -0.95 7.43 17.46
C PRO A 50 0.57 7.43 17.21
N PHE A 51 1.07 6.46 16.43
CA PHE A 51 2.47 6.37 16.00
C PHE A 51 2.71 7.01 14.62
N LEU A 52 1.68 7.52 13.96
CA LEU A 52 1.83 8.29 12.73
C LEU A 52 1.87 9.79 13.05
N PHE A 53 1.09 10.21 14.05
CA PHE A 53 1.04 11.57 14.58
C PHE A 53 1.65 11.64 15.98
N HIS A 54 2.98 11.67 16.05
CA HIS A 54 3.73 11.67 17.33
C HIS A 54 3.57 12.95 18.16
N SER A 55 3.00 14.01 17.59
CA SER A 55 2.79 15.28 18.27
C SER A 55 1.57 16.02 17.73
N ASN A 56 1.10 17.03 18.45
CA ASN A 56 0.04 17.96 18.01
C ASN A 56 0.61 19.30 17.54
N TRP A 57 1.92 19.37 17.31
CA TRP A 57 2.59 20.57 16.80
C TRP A 57 2.36 20.71 15.29
N ARG A 58 2.68 21.90 14.76
CA ARG A 58 2.29 22.31 13.39
C ARG A 58 2.90 21.43 12.30
N GLU A 59 4.03 20.80 12.57
CA GLU A 59 4.76 19.91 11.67
C GLU A 59 4.22 18.47 11.67
N ALA A 60 3.34 18.10 12.60
CA ALA A 60 2.86 16.72 12.72
C ALA A 60 2.28 16.15 11.40
N PRO A 61 1.48 16.90 10.60
CA PRO A 61 1.02 16.40 9.31
C PRO A 61 2.14 16.14 8.30
N LEU A 62 3.20 16.96 8.31
CA LEU A 62 4.35 16.78 7.42
C LEU A 62 5.14 15.52 7.80
N VAL A 63 5.39 15.33 9.10
CA VAL A 63 6.09 14.13 9.62
C VAL A 63 5.27 12.87 9.35
N ALA A 64 3.95 12.91 9.58
CA ALA A 64 3.04 11.83 9.26
C ALA A 64 3.08 11.44 7.77
N THR A 65 3.06 12.45 6.88
CA THR A 65 3.13 12.23 5.43
C THR A 65 4.47 11.60 5.03
N ASP A 66 5.59 12.09 5.56
CA ASP A 66 6.92 11.50 5.31
C ASP A 66 7.00 10.04 5.78
N GLN A 67 6.49 9.73 6.97
CA GLN A 67 6.44 8.36 7.47
C GLN A 67 5.55 7.45 6.59
N GLN A 68 4.38 7.93 6.17
CA GLN A 68 3.50 7.20 5.25
C GLN A 68 4.16 6.96 3.88
N ILE A 69 4.87 7.93 3.32
CA ILE A 69 5.56 7.74 2.03
C ILE A 69 6.67 6.69 2.17
N ARG A 70 7.42 6.74 3.28
CA ARG A 70 8.57 5.85 3.53
C ARG A 70 8.24 4.37 3.68
N ILE A 71 6.98 4.00 3.95
CA ILE A 71 6.57 2.60 4.00
C ILE A 71 6.34 1.98 2.61
N GLY A 72 6.50 2.73 1.52
CA GLY A 72 6.34 2.20 0.17
C GLY A 72 4.88 2.08 -0.26
N GLY A 73 4.07 3.10 0.02
CA GLY A 73 2.68 3.14 -0.44
C GLY A 73 2.55 3.04 -1.97
N ILE A 74 1.48 2.41 -2.45
CA ILE A 74 1.19 2.29 -3.88
C ILE A 74 0.23 3.42 -4.26
N TYR A 75 0.74 4.42 -4.99
CA TYR A 75 -0.02 5.60 -5.42
C TYR A 75 -0.46 5.52 -6.89
N SER A 76 0.17 4.66 -7.69
CA SER A 76 -0.13 4.51 -9.11
C SER A 76 -1.33 3.60 -9.34
N SER A 77 -2.07 3.83 -10.43
CA SER A 77 -3.03 2.86 -10.95
C SER A 77 -2.29 1.60 -11.47
N PRO A 78 -2.68 0.39 -11.05
CA PRO A 78 -2.14 -0.85 -11.63
C PRO A 78 -2.50 -0.99 -13.12
N LEU A 79 -1.58 -1.55 -13.91
CA LEU A 79 -1.77 -1.88 -15.32
C LEU A 79 -1.70 -3.39 -15.50
N VAL A 80 -2.71 -3.98 -16.16
CA VAL A 80 -2.73 -5.41 -16.48
C VAL A 80 -2.46 -5.59 -17.96
N VAL A 81 -1.38 -6.30 -18.32
CA VAL A 81 -1.03 -6.64 -19.70
C VAL A 81 -0.54 -8.07 -19.77
N ASN A 82 -1.14 -8.88 -20.63
CA ASN A 82 -0.76 -10.28 -20.87
C ASN A 82 -0.66 -11.13 -19.59
N GLY A 83 -1.58 -10.93 -18.65
CA GLY A 83 -1.61 -11.66 -17.38
C GLY A 83 -0.70 -11.09 -16.28
N VAL A 84 0.12 -10.08 -16.58
CA VAL A 84 1.03 -9.46 -15.62
C VAL A 84 0.41 -8.18 -15.06
N VAL A 85 0.47 -8.01 -13.73
CA VAL A 85 0.04 -6.79 -13.04
C VAL A 85 1.24 -5.91 -12.72
N TYR A 86 1.30 -4.72 -13.30
CA TYR A 86 2.35 -3.73 -13.11
C TYR A 86 1.89 -2.60 -12.21
N PHE A 87 2.72 -2.17 -11.26
CA PHE A 87 2.42 -1.03 -10.39
C PHE A 87 3.70 -0.43 -9.79
N GLY A 88 3.70 0.88 -9.59
CA GLY A 88 4.79 1.59 -8.92
C GLY A 88 4.54 1.74 -7.42
N SER A 89 5.61 1.67 -6.64
CA SER A 89 5.60 1.86 -5.19
C SER A 89 6.48 3.06 -4.80
N ALA A 90 6.13 3.72 -3.69
CA ALA A 90 6.95 4.80 -3.12
C ALA A 90 8.30 4.32 -2.55
N ASP A 91 8.55 3.00 -2.53
CA ASP A 91 9.88 2.45 -2.23
C ASP A 91 10.89 2.59 -3.39
N GLY A 92 10.45 3.11 -4.53
CA GLY A 92 11.29 3.40 -5.69
C GLY A 92 11.30 2.28 -6.74
N PHE A 93 10.55 1.20 -6.56
CA PHE A 93 10.47 0.10 -7.51
C PHE A 93 9.18 0.11 -8.35
N LEU A 94 9.31 -0.40 -9.59
CA LEU A 94 8.20 -0.87 -10.41
C LEU A 94 8.10 -2.39 -10.24
N TYR A 95 6.94 -2.86 -9.82
CA TYR A 95 6.65 -4.28 -9.63
C TYR A 95 5.93 -4.87 -10.83
N ALA A 96 6.12 -6.18 -11.04
CA ALA A 96 5.43 -7.00 -12.04
C ALA A 96 5.08 -8.35 -11.39
N LEU A 97 3.79 -8.70 -11.33
CA LEU A 97 3.29 -9.93 -10.71
C LEU A 97 2.56 -10.81 -11.74
N GLU A 98 2.84 -12.11 -11.74
CA GLU A 98 2.24 -13.16 -12.58
C GLU A 98 1.27 -14.06 -11.81
#